data_AF-A0A7Y2NVT8-F1
#
_entry.id   AF-A0A7Y2NVT8-F1
#
_cell.length_a   1.000
_cell.length_b   1.000
_cell.length_c   1.000
_cell.angle_alpha   90.00
_cell.angle_beta   90.00
_cell.angle_gamma   90.00
#
_symmetry.space_group_name_H-M   'P 1'
#
loop_
_entity.id
_entity.type
_entity.pdbx_description
1 polymer ?
#
loop_
_entity_poly.entity_id
_entity_poly.type
_entity_poly.pdbx_seq_one_letter_code
_entity_poly.pdbx_strand_id
1 'polypeptide(L)' 'MYSYPNYIPLPAAKVKQVAAAVEPFAFERIYSPWPGRVVMADGSAVVRRSAERYLSAIRS' A
#
# COMPACT_ATOMS: atom_id res chain seq x y z
N MET A 1 3.97 5.00 0.85
CA MET A 1 2.93 4.69 1.85
C MET A 1 3.10 5.69 2.97
N TYR A 2 2.02 6.38 3.31
CA TYR A 2 2.06 7.52 4.21
C TYR A 2 1.01 7.34 5.30
N SER A 3 1.25 7.96 6.45
CA SER A 3 0.19 8.13 7.45
C SER A 3 -0.95 8.92 6.81
N TYR A 4 -2.19 8.49 7.03
CA TYR A 4 -3.37 9.29 6.69
C TYR A 4 -4.06 9.68 8.00
N PRO A 5 -4.48 10.95 8.18
CA PRO A 5 -4.52 12.05 7.21
C PRO A 5 -3.25 12.92 7.15
N ASN A 6 -2.20 12.60 7.91
CA ASN A 6 -1.06 13.51 8.09
C ASN A 6 -0.05 13.53 6.93
N TYR A 7 -0.13 12.58 6.01
CA TYR A 7 0.75 12.40 4.84
C TYR A 7 2.26 12.36 5.15
N ILE A 8 2.64 11.89 6.34
CA ILE A 8 4.04 11.71 6.74
C ILE A 8 4.55 10.32 6.31
N PRO A 9 5.79 10.19 5.81
CA PRO A 9 6.40 8.90 5.48
C PRO A 9 6.28 7.88 6.62
N LEU A 10 5.80 6.68 6.31
CA LEU A 10 5.80 5.58 7.28
C LEU A 10 7.19 4.95 7.39
N PRO A 11 7.62 4.52 8.61
CA PRO A 11 8.81 3.70 8.79
C PRO A 11 8.71 2.38 8.03
N ALA A 12 9.85 1.87 7.55
CA ALA A 12 9.92 0.62 6.79
C ALA A 12 9.26 -0.57 7.50
N ALA A 13 9.43 -0.69 8.82
CA ALA A 13 8.80 -1.75 9.61
C ALA A 13 7.27 -1.70 9.55
N LYS A 14 6.67 -0.50 9.61
CA LYS A 14 5.21 -0.35 9.53
C LYS A 14 4.67 -0.66 8.14
N VAL A 15 5.40 -0.28 7.09
CA VAL A 15 5.03 -0.64 5.71
C VAL A 15 5.01 -2.17 5.52
N LYS A 16 6.05 -2.87 6.02
CA LYS A 16 6.09 -4.34 5.99
C LYS A 16 4.93 -4.96 6.77
N GLN A 17 4.62 -4.42 7.95
CA GLN A 17 3.51 -4.89 8.77
C GLN A 17 2.17 -4.76 8.05
N VAL A 18 1.89 -3.63 7.40
CA VAL A 18 0.65 -3.42 6.65
C VAL A 18 0.55 -4.39 5.48
N ALA A 19 1.62 -4.54 4.69
CA ALA A 19 1.62 -5.47 3.57
C ALA A 19 1.39 -6.93 4.01
N ALA A 20 2.04 -7.36 5.10
CA ALA A 20 1.88 -8.70 5.66
C ALA A 20 0.47 -8.93 6.22
N ALA A 21 -0.14 -7.92 6.85
CA ALA A 21 -1.47 -8.05 7.43
C ALA A 21 -2.56 -8.33 6.37
N VAL A 22 -2.38 -7.82 5.15
CA VAL A 22 -3.35 -8.00 4.07
C VAL A 22 -3.00 -9.13 3.09
N GLU A 23 -1.79 -9.67 3.17
CA GLU A 23 -1.29 -10.71 2.27
C GLU A 23 -2.23 -11.94 2.18
N PRO A 24 -2.76 -12.48 3.30
CA PRO A 24 -3.55 -13.72 3.26
C PRO A 24 -4.90 -13.58 2.56
N PHE A 25 -5.35 -12.35 2.27
CA PHE A 25 -6.64 -12.09 1.67
C PHE A 25 -6.50 -11.96 0.15
N ALA A 26 -7.32 -12.74 -0.58
CA ALA A 26 -7.50 -12.53 -2.01
C ALA A 26 -8.49 -11.38 -2.24
N PHE A 27 -8.06 -10.31 -2.87
CA PHE A 27 -8.91 -9.18 -3.24
C PHE A 27 -8.51 -8.57 -4.59
N GLU A 28 -9.52 -8.30 -5.41
CA GLU A 28 -9.37 -7.69 -6.73
C GLU A 28 -9.45 -6.16 -6.68
N ARG A 29 -10.26 -5.61 -5.77
CA ARG A 29 -10.64 -4.19 -5.80
C ARG A 29 -10.16 -3.45 -4.56
N ILE A 30 -9.74 -2.21 -4.75
CA ILE A 30 -9.41 -1.27 -3.66
C ILE A 30 -10.18 0.02 -3.93
N TYR A 31 -11.09 0.37 -3.01
CA TYR A 31 -11.89 1.57 -3.11
C TYR A 31 -11.22 2.75 -2.42
N SER A 32 -11.48 3.96 -2.92
CA SER A 32 -10.88 5.19 -2.43
C SER A 32 -11.91 6.33 -2.53
N PRO A 33 -11.92 7.27 -1.56
CA PRO A 33 -12.74 8.47 -1.66
C PRO A 33 -12.20 9.50 -2.68
N TRP A 34 -10.95 9.34 -3.14
CA TRP A 34 -10.36 10.21 -4.17
C TRP A 34 -10.58 9.67 -5.58
N PRO A 35 -11.00 10.53 -6.54
CA PRO A 35 -11.09 10.17 -7.96
C PRO A 35 -9.76 9.63 -8.50
N GLY A 36 -9.84 8.65 -9.39
CA GLY A 36 -8.67 8.06 -10.06
C GLY A 36 -7.77 7.19 -9.17
N ARG A 37 -8.17 6.90 -7.92
CA ARG A 37 -7.41 6.04 -6.99
C ARG A 37 -8.08 4.71 -6.66
N VAL A 38 -9.13 4.36 -7.40
CA VAL A 38 -9.79 3.05 -7.29
C VAL A 38 -8.98 2.04 -8.11
N VAL A 39 -8.68 0.90 -7.51
CA VAL A 39 -8.10 -0.27 -8.18
C VAL A 39 -9.23 -1.23 -8.50
N MET A 40 -9.40 -1.58 -9.78
CA MET A 40 -10.54 -2.39 -10.25
C MET A 40 -10.22 -3.88 -10.41
N ALA A 41 -8.94 -4.25 -10.47
CA ALA A 41 -8.43 -5.61 -10.59
C ALA A 41 -7.02 -5.71 -9.98
N ASP A 42 -6.58 -6.93 -9.65
CA ASP A 42 -5.24 -7.24 -9.13
C ASP A 42 -4.89 -6.53 -7.80
N GLY A 43 -5.88 -6.23 -6.97
CA GLY A 43 -5.72 -5.45 -5.74
C GLY A 43 -4.56 -5.91 -4.84
N SER A 44 -4.47 -7.21 -4.56
CA SER A 44 -3.40 -7.78 -3.73
C SER A 44 -2.00 -7.54 -4.32
N ALA A 45 -1.84 -7.72 -5.63
CA ALA A 45 -0.60 -7.45 -6.35
C ALA A 45 -0.26 -5.95 -6.37
N VAL A 46 -1.27 -5.07 -6.48
CA VAL A 46 -1.06 -3.62 -6.39
C VAL A 46 -0.52 -3.21 -5.02
N VAL A 47 -1.03 -3.77 -3.93
CA VAL A 47 -0.50 -3.49 -2.58
C VAL A 47 0.96 -3.93 -2.46
N ARG A 48 1.28 -5.15 -2.90
CA ARG A 48 2.65 -5.69 -2.88
C ARG A 48 3.63 -4.78 -3.63
N ARG A 49 3.30 -4.43 -4.87
CA ARG A 49 4.10 -3.52 -5.72
C ARG A 49 4.25 -2.13 -5.09
N SER A 50 3.19 -1.61 -4.48
CA SER A 50 3.22 -0.29 -3.81
C SER A 50 4.17 -0.29 -2.60
N ALA A 51 4.13 -1.35 -1.79
CA ALA A 51 5.00 -1.51 -0.63
C ALA A 51 6.46 -1.66 -1.05
N GLU A 52 6.76 -2.52 -2.04
CA GLU A 52 8.12 -2.72 -2.59
C GLU A 52 8.71 -1.42 -3.13
N ARG A 53 7.96 -0.72 -3.99
CA ARG A 53 8.38 0.57 -4.57
C ARG A 53 8.69 1.58 -3.47
N TYR A 54 7.81 1.69 -2.47
CA TYR A 54 8.01 2.64 -1.39
C TYR A 54 9.21 2.29 -0.52
N LEU A 55 9.36 1.01 -0.14
CA LEU A 55 10.51 0.55 0.63
C LEU A 55 11.83 0.78 -0.11
N SER A 56 11.84 0.64 -1.44
CA SER A 56 13.00 0.96 -2.27
C SER A 56 13.37 2.45 -2.19
N ALA A 57 12.38 3.34 -2.20
CA ALA A 57 12.62 4.78 -2.19
C ALA A 57 13.16 5.33 -0.86
N ILE A 58 12.84 4.68 0.26
CA ILE A 58 13.23 5.14 1.61
C ILE A 58 14.48 4.44 2.18
N ARG A 59 15.12 3.56 1.43
CA ARG A 59 16.36 2.85 1.82
C ARG A 59 17.65 3.56 1.37
N SER A 60 17.52 4.79 0.88
CA SER A 60 18.61 5.66 0.42
C SER A 60 19.48 6.17 1.57
#